data_AF-A0A816P8I8-F1
#
_entry.id   AF-A0A816P8I8-F1
#
_cell.length_a   1.000
_cell.length_b   1.000
_cell.length_c   1.000
_cell.angle_alpha   90.00
_cell.angle_beta   90.00
_cell.angle_gamma   90.00
#
_symmetry.space_group_name_H-M   'P 1'
#
loop_
_entity.id
_entity.type
_entity.pdbx_description
1 polymer ?
#
loop_
_entity_poly.entity_id
_entity_poly.type
_entity_poly.pdbx_seq_one_letter_code
_entity_poly.pdbx_strand_id
1 'polypeptide(L)' 'MRVEIEAHEKNKIWSTELLPYGKQMIECKCVFTIKYNARSIEMYKARLVTCGNQQEEGVDYK' A
#
# COMPACT_ATOMS: atom_id res chain seq x y z
N MET A 1 7.27 -3.06 -7.22
CA MET A 1 6.96 -1.63 -7.34
C MET A 1 6.24 -1.24 -8.63
N ARG A 2 6.87 -1.06 -9.81
CA ARG A 2 6.12 -0.58 -11.02
C ARG A 2 4.96 -1.49 -11.45
N VAL A 3 5.18 -2.80 -11.46
CA VAL A 3 4.15 -3.80 -11.86
C VAL A 3 2.98 -3.83 -10.87
N GLU A 4 3.24 -3.64 -9.58
CA GLU A 4 2.19 -3.61 -8.55
C GLU A 4 1.37 -2.32 -8.63
N ILE A 5 2.02 -1.17 -8.84
CA ILE A 5 1.34 0.13 -9.00
C ILE A 5 0.42 0.08 -10.23
N GLU A 6 0.91 -0.43 -11.37
CA GLU A 6 0.07 -0.62 -12.56
C GLU A 6 -1.11 -1.56 -12.32
N ALA A 7 -0.92 -2.63 -11.54
CA ALA A 7 -2.01 -3.55 -11.21
C ALA A 7 -3.08 -2.86 -10.34
N HIS A 8 -2.68 -2.00 -9.41
CA HIS A 8 -3.62 -1.22 -8.58
C HIS A 8 -4.41 -0.19 -9.41
N GLU A 9 -3.75 0.51 -10.33
CA GLU A 9 -4.39 1.46 -11.25
C GLU A 9 -5.38 0.73 -12.19
N LYS A 10 -4.98 -0.40 -12.77
CA LYS A 10 -5.86 -1.23 -13.64
C LYS A 10 -7.09 -1.74 -12.91
N ASN A 11 -6.93 -2.16 -11.66
CA ASN A 11 -8.04 -2.64 -10.84
C ASN A 11 -8.89 -1.50 -10.26
N LYS A 12 -8.53 -0.22 -10.49
CA LYS A 12 -9.19 0.97 -9.94
C LYS A 12 -9.34 0.91 -8.41
N ILE A 13 -8.39 0.25 -7.75
CA ILE A 13 -8.44 0.10 -6.30
C ILE A 13 -7.95 1.39 -5.65
N TRP A 14 -6.90 2.01 -6.19
CA TRP A 14 -6.29 3.26 -5.70
C TRP A 14 -6.04 4.25 -6.85
N SER A 15 -6.13 5.55 -6.55
CA SER A 15 -5.61 6.63 -7.39
C SER A 15 -4.27 7.12 -6.83
N THR A 16 -3.31 7.38 -7.71
CA THR A 16 -2.06 8.03 -7.33
C THR A 16 -2.31 9.54 -7.25
N GLU A 17 -2.13 10.14 -6.09
CA GLU A 17 -2.24 11.59 -5.91
C GLU A 17 -0.83 12.21 -5.85
N LEU A 18 -0.73 13.46 -6.29
CA LEU A 18 0.49 14.24 -6.11
C LEU A 18 0.66 14.59 -4.63
N LEU A 19 1.90 14.54 -4.15
CA LEU A 19 2.22 14.92 -2.78
C LEU A 19 1.87 16.42 -2.59
N PRO A 20 0.99 16.77 -1.64
CA PRO A 20 0.63 18.15 -1.40
C PRO A 20 1.84 18.99 -0.96
N TYR A 21 1.83 20.26 -1.35
CA TYR A 21 2.95 21.17 -1.11
C TYR A 21 3.27 21.27 0.39
N GLY A 22 4.56 21.10 0.74
CA GLY A 22 5.04 21.17 2.12
C GLY A 22 4.82 19.92 2.96
N LYS A 23 4.25 18.84 2.39
CA LYS A 23 4.15 17.54 3.06
C LYS A 23 5.32 16.63 2.68
N GLN A 24 5.73 15.79 3.63
CA GLN A 24 6.71 14.74 3.38
C GLN A 24 6.00 13.45 2.99
N MET A 25 6.59 12.70 2.05
CA MET A 25 6.09 11.39 1.69
C MET A 25 6.39 10.42 2.84
N ILE A 26 5.38 9.70 3.30
CA ILE A 26 5.54 8.67 4.32
C ILE A 26 6.18 7.45 3.67
N GLU A 27 7.15 6.84 4.35
CA GLU A 27 7.71 5.59 3.88
C GLU A 27 6.67 4.47 4.00
N CYS A 28 6.46 3.76 2.90
CA CYS A 28 5.50 2.67 2.79
C CYS A 28 6.24 1.37 2.45
N LYS A 29 5.84 0.28 3.10
CA LYS A 29 6.33 -1.06 2.79
C LYS A 29 5.19 -1.92 2.25
N CYS A 30 5.42 -2.58 1.12
CA CYS A 30 4.52 -3.62 0.64
C CYS A 30 4.85 -4.94 1.37
N VAL A 31 3.84 -5.54 1.99
CA VAL A 31 3.92 -6.88 2.59
C VAL A 31 3.12 -7.83 1.71
N PHE A 32 3.82 -8.79 1.12
CA PHE A 32 3.22 -9.86 0.34
C PHE A 32 3.17 -11.15 1.15
N THR A 33 2.03 -11.83 1.13
CA THR A 33 1.80 -13.10 1.83
C THR A 33 1.00 -14.02 0.94
N ILE A 34 1.47 -15.26 0.79
CA ILE A 34 0.74 -16.31 0.09
C ILE A 34 0.03 -17.16 1.14
N LYS A 35 -1.29 -17.27 1.03
CA LYS A 35 -2.05 -18.24 1.80
C LYS A 35 -2.11 -19.56 1.05
N TYR A 36 -1.80 -20.65 1.75
CA TYR A 36 -1.86 -22.00 1.23
C TYR A 36 -2.98 -22.78 1.93
N ASN A 37 -3.66 -23.63 1.16
CA ASN A 37 -4.48 -24.70 1.70
C ASN A 37 -3.70 -26.03 1.63
N ALA A 38 -4.32 -27.14 2.03
CA ALA A 38 -3.66 -28.45 2.09
C ALA A 38 -3.12 -28.99 0.74
N ARG A 39 -3.50 -28.39 -0.40
CA ARG A 39 -3.16 -28.88 -1.74
C ARG A 39 -2.60 -27.82 -2.69
N SER A 40 -2.89 -26.55 -2.46
CA SER A 40 -2.57 -25.47 -3.39
C SER A 40 -2.55 -24.09 -2.74
N ILE A 41 -2.13 -23.09 -3.52
CA ILE A 41 -2.27 -21.68 -3.15
C ILE A 41 -3.76 -21.35 -3.07
N GLU A 42 -4.19 -20.86 -1.92
CA GLU A 42 -5.56 -20.40 -1.68
C GLU A 42 -5.69 -18.94 -2.13
N MET A 43 -4.72 -18.09 -1.80
CA MET A 43 -4.82 -16.65 -2.09
C MET A 43 -3.48 -15.94 -2.01
N TYR A 44 -3.24 -15.02 -2.95
CA TYR A 44 -2.17 -14.02 -2.86
C TYR A 44 -2.69 -12.77 -2.13
N LYS A 45 -2.02 -12.35 -1.07
CA LYS A 45 -2.35 -11.14 -0.32
C LYS A 45 -1.21 -10.14 -0.38
N ALA A 46 -1.45 -8.98 -0.96
CA ALA A 46 -0.59 -7.82 -0.86
C ALA A 46 -1.25 -6.79 0.06
N ARG A 47 -0.47 -6.19 0.97
CA ARG A 47 -0.90 -5.09 1.84
C ARG A 47 0.18 -4.02 1.83
N LEU A 48 -0.20 -2.77 1.60
CA LEU A 48 0.68 -1.65 1.84
C LEU A 48 0.57 -1.24 3.30
N VAL A 49 1.70 -1.12 3.98
CA VAL A 49 1.78 -0.73 5.37
C VAL A 49 2.60 0.54 5.45
N THR A 50 2.04 1.59 6.05
CA THR A 50 2.74 2.84 6.30
C THR A 50 3.64 2.71 7.52
N CYS A 51 4.77 3.41 7.52
CA CYS A 51 5.59 3.56 8.71
C CYS A 51 4.89 4.54 9.66
N GLY A 52 4.07 4.03 10.58
CA GLY A 52 3.20 4.86 11.44
C GLY A 52 3.93 5.78 12.42
N ASN A 53 5.25 5.63 12.59
CA ASN A 53 6.08 6.53 13.39
C ASN A 53 6.34 7.90 12.73
N GLN A 54 5.91 8.08 11.48
CA GLN A 54 6.04 9.33 10.72
C GLN A 54 4.70 10.04 10.50
N GLN A 55 3.64 9.66 11.23
CA GLN A 55 2.30 10.24 11.06
C GLN A 55 1.82 10.89 12.37
N GLU A 56 1.39 12.14 12.29
CA GLU A 56 0.72 12.84 13.41
C GLU A 56 -0.78 12.98 13.13
N GLU A 57 -1.61 12.50 14.08
CA GLU A 57 -3.07 12.64 14.03
C GLU A 57 -3.45 14.12 14.04
N GLY A 58 -4.35 14.54 13.15
CA GLY A 58 -4.75 15.94 12.97
C GLY A 58 -3.84 16.76 12.05
N VAL A 59 -2.63 16.28 11.73
CA VAL A 59 -1.72 16.90 10.76
C VAL A 59 -1.66 16.13 9.45
N ASP A 60 -1.44 14.81 9.51
CA ASP A 60 -1.27 13.96 8.33
C ASP A 60 -2.49 13.10 8.00
N TYR A 61 -3.32 12.79 9.00
CA TYR A 61 -4.58 12.06 8.83
C TYR A 61 -5.59 12.45 9.92
N LYS A 62 -6.87 12.16 9.68
CA LYS A 62 -8.00 12.47 10.56
C LYS A 62 -8.70 11.21 11.02
#